data_AF-A0A3G8M9D4-F1
#
_entry.id   AF-A0A3G8M9D4-F1
#
_cell.length_a   1.000
_cell.length_b   1.000
_cell.length_c   1.000
_cell.angle_alpha   90.00
_cell.angle_beta   90.00
_cell.angle_gamma   90.00
#
_symmetry.space_group_name_H-M   'P 1'
#
loop_
_entity.id
_entity.type
_entity.pdbx_description
1 polymer ?
#
loop_
_entity_poly.entity_id
_entity_poly.type
_entity_poly.pdbx_seq_one_letter_code
_entity_poly.pdbx_strand_id
1 'polypeptide(L)'
;MLTIGIAAILGVGTAIADVKNGSFDADGARRATGEMDRDKTLQSTARACPADVFREEASLGGLLLGDEAVTRDHCAARPEECYQACIGKRSGEHCFRLALALQENESVIAPRYAQLLFAMACALGKASGCTNRAAHMRNAAEEGDPLERLSAKASERCQSRSFKIACDKNDPWGCAMLGQAHHNGEGVKKSVALARRSYRKSCRLDPEFAACDFSRRALTSM
;
A
#
# COMPACT_ATOMS: atom_id res chain seq x y z
N MET A 1 -1.47 37.38 47.66
CA MET A 1 -1.29 36.42 48.77
C MET A 1 -2.62 35.77 49.06
N LEU A 2 -2.66 34.45 49.34
CA LEU A 2 -3.81 33.62 49.76
C LEU A 2 -4.98 33.54 48.72
N THR A 3 -5.39 32.39 48.15
CA THR A 3 -5.99 31.11 48.67
C THR A 3 -7.40 31.31 49.26
N ILE A 4 -8.46 30.50 49.04
CA ILE A 4 -8.75 29.12 48.54
C ILE A 4 -10.10 29.21 47.72
N GLY A 5 -10.58 28.32 46.81
CA GLY A 5 -10.17 27.02 46.23
C GLY A 5 -11.31 25.96 46.28
N ILE A 6 -11.07 24.73 45.77
CA ILE A 6 -11.88 23.48 45.91
C ILE A 6 -13.11 23.25 44.96
N ALA A 7 -13.37 21.96 44.69
CA ALA A 7 -14.57 21.29 44.15
C ALA A 7 -14.79 21.21 42.61
N ALA A 8 -14.64 19.98 42.11
CA ALA A 8 -15.12 19.49 40.84
C ALA A 8 -16.66 19.44 40.73
N ILE A 9 -17.18 19.42 39.50
CA ILE A 9 -18.54 18.99 39.17
C ILE A 9 -18.43 17.77 38.25
N LEU A 10 -19.19 16.71 38.54
CA LEU A 10 -19.32 15.51 37.73
C LEU A 10 -20.66 15.52 36.97
N GLY A 11 -20.63 15.09 35.71
CA GLY A 11 -21.80 15.06 34.82
C GLY A 11 -22.13 16.43 34.19
N VAL A 12 -22.84 16.49 33.06
CA VAL A 12 -23.47 15.41 32.28
C VAL A 12 -22.95 15.46 30.84
N GLY A 13 -22.75 14.30 30.21
CA GLY A 13 -22.06 14.21 28.93
C GLY A 13 -22.86 14.75 27.73
N THR A 14 -22.17 15.45 26.84
CA THR A 14 -22.53 15.58 25.42
C THR A 14 -21.56 14.72 24.60
N ALA A 15 -22.06 14.07 23.55
CA ALA A 15 -21.30 13.03 22.86
C ALA A 15 -20.18 13.60 21.95
N ILE A 16 -18.92 13.40 22.36
CA ILE A 16 -17.89 13.05 21.38
C ILE A 16 -18.17 11.61 20.95
N ALA A 17 -18.70 11.45 19.74
CA ALA A 17 -18.93 10.14 19.16
C ALA A 17 -17.62 9.63 18.53
N ASP A 18 -17.05 8.55 19.07
CA ASP A 18 -15.95 7.81 18.44
C ASP A 18 -16.45 7.08 17.19
N VAL A 19 -16.55 7.84 16.09
CA VAL A 19 -17.08 7.35 14.81
C VAL A 19 -16.06 6.45 14.12
N LYS A 20 -16.42 5.17 13.99
CA LYS A 20 -15.73 4.09 13.26
C LYS A 20 -14.45 3.53 13.90
N ASN A 21 -14.64 2.63 14.87
CA ASN A 21 -13.75 1.46 15.02
C ASN A 21 -14.55 0.13 15.12
N GLY A 22 -15.78 0.11 14.61
CA GLY A 22 -16.72 -1.02 14.71
C GLY A 22 -16.69 -2.00 13.53
N SER A 23 -15.67 -1.95 12.67
CA SER A 23 -15.56 -2.79 11.46
C SER A 23 -14.15 -3.33 11.20
N PHE A 24 -13.20 -3.06 12.10
CA PHE A 24 -11.84 -3.61 12.05
C PHE A 24 -11.65 -4.61 13.18
N ASP A 25 -11.43 -5.89 12.85
CA ASP A 25 -11.11 -6.91 13.84
C ASP A 25 -9.65 -6.76 14.29
N ALA A 26 -9.45 -5.86 15.24
CA ALA A 26 -8.14 -5.58 15.81
C ALA A 26 -7.49 -6.81 16.47
N ASP A 27 -8.26 -7.78 16.97
CA ASP A 27 -7.72 -8.98 17.61
C ASP A 27 -7.35 -10.06 16.59
N GLY A 28 -8.15 -10.26 15.53
CA GLY A 28 -7.74 -11.06 14.38
C GLY A 28 -6.54 -10.45 13.66
N ALA A 29 -6.47 -9.12 13.55
CA ALA A 29 -5.31 -8.45 13.00
C ALA A 29 -4.06 -8.70 13.87
N ARG A 30 -4.17 -8.68 15.20
CA ARG A 30 -3.10 -9.09 16.13
C ARG A 30 -2.70 -10.57 15.97
N ARG A 31 -3.65 -11.48 15.77
CA ARG A 31 -3.37 -12.92 15.54
C ARG A 31 -2.65 -13.14 14.20
N ALA A 32 -3.20 -12.61 13.11
CA ALA A 32 -2.62 -12.70 11.77
C ALA A 32 -1.21 -12.09 11.70
N THR A 33 -0.99 -10.93 12.30
CA THR A 33 0.35 -10.29 12.34
C THR A 33 1.36 -11.08 13.18
N GLY A 34 0.90 -11.77 14.23
CA GLY A 34 1.72 -12.75 14.96
C GLY A 34 2.14 -13.97 14.12
N GLU A 35 1.42 -14.30 13.05
CA GLU A 35 1.88 -15.27 12.03
C GLU A 35 2.85 -14.64 11.02
N MET A 36 2.62 -13.39 10.59
CA MET A 36 3.49 -12.66 9.66
C MET A 36 4.94 -12.50 10.16
N ASP A 37 5.13 -12.41 11.48
CA ASP A 37 6.46 -12.39 12.11
C ASP A 37 7.21 -13.73 11.99
N ARG A 38 6.52 -14.82 11.68
CA ARG A 38 7.09 -16.17 11.53
C ARG A 38 7.21 -16.62 10.06
N ASP A 39 6.46 -16.02 9.13
CA ASP A 39 6.52 -16.36 7.71
C ASP A 39 7.80 -15.85 7.04
N LYS A 40 8.78 -16.76 6.90
CA LYS A 40 10.06 -16.51 6.21
C LYS A 40 9.88 -16.11 4.74
N THR A 41 8.80 -16.50 4.07
CA THR A 41 8.48 -16.14 2.67
C THR A 41 8.10 -14.68 2.58
N LEU A 42 7.21 -14.24 3.47
CA LEU A 42 6.79 -12.84 3.61
C LEU A 42 7.98 -11.94 3.98
N GLN A 43 8.74 -12.34 5.00
CA GLN A 43 9.92 -11.61 5.50
C GLN A 43 11.07 -11.52 4.48
N SER A 44 11.24 -12.52 3.60
CA SER A 44 12.23 -12.49 2.52
C SER A 44 11.76 -11.72 1.29
N THR A 45 10.47 -11.81 0.95
CA THR A 45 9.87 -11.05 -0.17
C THR A 45 9.98 -9.54 0.07
N ALA A 46 9.75 -9.07 1.30
CA ALA A 46 9.86 -7.64 1.64
C ALA A 46 11.29 -7.07 1.66
N ARG A 47 12.31 -7.94 1.67
CA ARG A 47 13.75 -7.60 1.57
C ARG A 47 14.25 -7.46 0.13
N ALA A 48 13.42 -7.82 -0.86
CA ALA A 48 13.73 -7.64 -2.27
C ALA A 48 13.05 -6.39 -2.82
N CYS A 49 13.59 -5.84 -3.91
CA CYS A 49 12.88 -4.82 -4.66
C CYS A 49 11.57 -5.39 -5.23
N PRO A 50 10.43 -4.69 -5.19
CA PRO A 50 9.17 -5.20 -5.76
C PRO A 50 9.30 -5.57 -7.24
N ALA A 51 10.07 -4.79 -8.00
CA ALA A 51 10.39 -5.06 -9.40
C ALA A 51 11.30 -6.26 -9.68
N ASP A 52 11.88 -6.90 -8.65
CA ASP A 52 12.68 -8.12 -8.76
C ASP A 52 11.91 -9.38 -8.30
N VAL A 53 10.74 -9.22 -7.64
CA VAL A 53 9.89 -10.34 -7.18
C VAL A 53 8.56 -10.46 -7.90
N PHE A 54 8.13 -9.43 -8.64
CA PHE A 54 6.89 -9.45 -9.42
C PHE A 54 6.84 -10.62 -10.42
N ARG A 55 5.71 -11.33 -10.46
CA ARG A 55 5.47 -12.44 -11.38
C ARG A 55 4.27 -12.14 -12.26
N GLU A 56 4.34 -12.51 -13.53
CA GLU A 56 3.20 -12.41 -14.46
C GLU A 56 2.24 -13.60 -14.35
N GLU A 57 2.62 -14.62 -13.59
CA GLU A 57 1.82 -15.81 -13.27
C GLU A 57 0.56 -15.42 -12.50
N ALA A 58 -0.52 -15.14 -13.22
CA ALA A 58 -1.85 -15.02 -12.63
C ALA A 58 -2.17 -16.31 -11.84
N SER A 59 -2.75 -16.17 -10.65
CA SER A 59 -3.23 -17.34 -9.92
C SER A 59 -4.28 -18.06 -10.78
N LEU A 60 -4.12 -19.37 -10.97
CA LEU A 60 -5.07 -20.18 -11.75
C LEU A 60 -6.51 -20.09 -11.21
N GLY A 61 -6.67 -19.81 -9.91
CA GLY A 61 -7.96 -19.51 -9.29
C GLY A 61 -8.65 -18.28 -9.90
N GLY A 62 -7.98 -17.13 -9.96
CA GLY A 62 -8.56 -15.90 -10.51
C GLY A 62 -8.93 -16.01 -12.00
N LEU A 63 -8.23 -16.85 -12.77
CA LEU A 63 -8.53 -17.13 -14.17
C LEU A 63 -9.70 -18.12 -14.39
N LEU A 64 -9.92 -19.05 -13.45
CA LEU A 64 -10.87 -20.17 -13.64
C LEU A 64 -12.15 -20.09 -12.79
N LEU A 65 -12.10 -19.40 -11.65
CA LEU A 65 -13.21 -19.30 -10.69
C LEU A 65 -13.80 -17.88 -10.62
N GLY A 66 -13.06 -16.90 -11.17
CA GLY A 66 -13.24 -15.49 -10.86
C GLY A 66 -12.67 -15.15 -9.47
N ASP A 67 -12.01 -14.00 -9.35
CA ASP A 67 -11.73 -13.45 -8.03
C ASP A 67 -13.06 -13.00 -7.41
N GLU A 68 -13.50 -13.68 -6.34
CA GLU A 68 -14.56 -13.16 -5.47
C GLU A 68 -14.16 -11.74 -5.03
N ALA A 69 -15.09 -10.79 -5.12
CA ALA A 69 -14.80 -9.36 -5.07
C ALA A 69 -14.44 -8.86 -3.65
N VAL A 70 -13.34 -9.36 -3.11
CA VAL A 70 -12.81 -9.01 -1.79
C VAL A 70 -12.46 -7.53 -1.75
N THR A 71 -13.05 -6.83 -0.79
CA THR A 71 -12.84 -5.40 -0.55
C THR A 71 -11.84 -5.20 0.59
N ARG A 72 -11.34 -3.96 0.76
CA ARG A 72 -10.60 -3.58 1.96
C ARG A 72 -11.43 -3.90 3.21
N ASP A 73 -12.71 -3.52 3.20
CA ASP A 73 -13.60 -3.66 4.36
C ASP A 73 -13.91 -5.12 4.69
N HIS A 74 -13.92 -6.02 3.70
CA HIS A 74 -13.94 -7.46 3.93
C HIS A 74 -12.72 -7.89 4.76
N CYS A 75 -11.51 -7.51 4.34
CA CYS A 75 -10.28 -7.89 5.07
C CYS A 75 -10.06 -7.11 6.37
N ALA A 76 -10.68 -5.94 6.55
CA ALA A 76 -10.74 -5.26 7.84
C ALA A 76 -11.58 -6.06 8.85
N ALA A 77 -12.70 -6.63 8.41
CA ALA A 77 -13.57 -7.46 9.25
C ALA A 77 -13.11 -8.92 9.40
N ARG A 78 -12.26 -9.44 8.49
CA ARG A 78 -11.74 -10.82 8.49
C ARG A 78 -10.24 -10.91 8.17
N PRO A 79 -9.36 -10.31 9.00
CA PRO A 79 -7.93 -10.20 8.70
C PRO A 79 -7.21 -11.55 8.69
N GLU A 80 -7.58 -12.49 9.57
CA GLU A 80 -7.02 -13.86 9.57
C GLU A 80 -7.40 -14.62 8.31
N GLU A 81 -8.67 -14.56 7.89
CA GLU A 81 -9.15 -15.22 6.67
C GLU A 81 -8.43 -14.67 5.43
N CYS A 82 -8.32 -13.34 5.31
CA CYS A 82 -7.56 -12.72 4.23
C CYS A 82 -6.06 -13.03 4.29
N TYR A 83 -5.48 -13.25 5.47
CA TYR A 83 -4.08 -13.68 5.58
C TYR A 83 -3.88 -15.12 5.09
N GLN A 84 -4.75 -16.05 5.51
CA GLN A 84 -4.70 -17.44 5.04
C GLN A 84 -5.02 -17.56 3.53
N ALA A 85 -5.86 -16.68 2.98
CA ALA A 85 -6.07 -16.57 1.54
C ALA A 85 -4.87 -15.92 0.80
N CYS A 86 -4.23 -14.92 1.40
CA CYS A 86 -3.02 -14.29 0.87
C CYS A 86 -1.87 -15.30 0.72
N ILE A 87 -1.54 -16.04 1.78
CA ILE A 87 -0.40 -16.97 1.80
C ILE A 87 -0.79 -18.35 1.25
N GLY A 88 -1.80 -19.00 1.83
CA GLY A 88 -2.19 -20.38 1.51
C GLY A 88 -2.82 -20.55 0.12
N LYS A 89 -3.74 -19.65 -0.27
CA LYS A 89 -4.31 -19.64 -1.64
C LYS A 89 -3.47 -18.82 -2.64
N ARG A 90 -2.36 -18.20 -2.20
CA ARG A 90 -1.49 -17.32 -3.01
C ARG A 90 -2.24 -16.17 -3.70
N SER A 91 -3.29 -15.64 -3.07
CA SER A 91 -4.11 -14.56 -3.65
C SER A 91 -3.51 -13.18 -3.39
N GLY A 92 -2.88 -12.61 -4.43
CA GLY A 92 -2.33 -11.25 -4.39
C GLY A 92 -3.36 -10.16 -4.10
N GLU A 93 -4.65 -10.39 -4.44
CA GLU A 93 -5.74 -9.47 -4.10
C GLU A 93 -6.01 -9.47 -2.58
N HIS A 94 -6.11 -10.64 -1.94
CA HIS A 94 -6.31 -10.72 -0.48
C HIS A 94 -5.13 -10.11 0.27
N CYS A 95 -3.89 -10.33 -0.19
CA CYS A 95 -2.72 -9.64 0.35
C CYS A 95 -2.85 -8.11 0.26
N PHE A 96 -3.27 -7.59 -0.90
CA PHE A 96 -3.41 -6.16 -1.14
C PHE A 96 -4.56 -5.52 -0.33
N ARG A 97 -5.71 -6.19 -0.22
CA ARG A 97 -6.85 -5.69 0.57
C ARG A 97 -6.58 -5.73 2.07
N LEU A 98 -5.89 -6.76 2.56
CA LEU A 98 -5.43 -6.79 3.95
C LEU A 98 -4.36 -5.72 4.21
N ALA A 99 -3.42 -5.51 3.29
CA ALA A 99 -2.42 -4.44 3.41
C ALA A 99 -3.05 -3.05 3.54
N LEU A 100 -4.07 -2.74 2.72
CA LEU A 100 -4.85 -1.50 2.84
C LEU A 100 -5.61 -1.42 4.17
N ALA A 101 -6.23 -2.51 4.63
CA ALA A 101 -6.97 -2.54 5.89
C ALA A 101 -6.04 -2.30 7.10
N LEU A 102 -4.83 -2.86 7.11
CA LEU A 102 -3.83 -2.60 8.15
C LEU A 102 -3.27 -1.18 8.04
N GLN A 103 -3.04 -0.66 6.83
CA GLN A 103 -2.53 0.70 6.62
C GLN A 103 -3.49 1.78 7.14
N GLU A 104 -4.81 1.61 6.96
CA GLU A 104 -5.81 2.54 7.49
C GLU A 104 -6.00 2.44 9.03
N ASN A 105 -5.40 1.43 9.67
CA ASN A 105 -5.46 1.17 11.11
C ASN A 105 -4.06 1.14 11.74
N GLU A 106 -3.13 1.95 11.22
CA GLU A 106 -1.72 1.94 11.63
C GLU A 106 -1.47 2.36 13.10
N SER A 107 -2.43 3.06 13.72
CA SER A 107 -2.46 3.36 15.15
C SER A 107 -2.75 2.13 16.03
N VAL A 108 -3.21 1.03 15.45
CA VAL A 108 -3.53 -0.25 16.12
C VAL A 108 -2.55 -1.36 15.71
N ILE A 109 -2.07 -1.34 14.46
CA ILE A 109 -1.19 -2.36 13.88
C ILE A 109 -0.01 -1.67 13.17
N ALA A 110 1.22 -1.94 13.61
CA ALA A 110 2.41 -1.25 13.13
C ALA A 110 2.55 -1.26 11.58
N PRO A 111 2.88 -0.11 10.93
CA PRO A 111 2.93 0.04 9.47
C PRO A 111 3.70 -1.06 8.70
N ARG A 112 4.74 -1.63 9.32
CA ARG A 112 5.56 -2.72 8.76
C ARG A 112 4.73 -3.89 8.21
N TYR A 113 3.61 -4.23 8.83
CA TYR A 113 2.78 -5.36 8.38
C TYR A 113 2.05 -5.09 7.05
N ALA A 114 1.60 -3.86 6.81
CA ALA A 114 1.07 -3.46 5.51
C ALA A 114 2.17 -3.55 4.43
N GLN A 115 3.41 -3.17 4.75
CA GLN A 115 4.54 -3.24 3.82
C GLN A 115 4.95 -4.67 3.45
N LEU A 116 4.96 -5.58 4.43
CA LEU A 116 5.14 -7.02 4.19
C LEU A 116 4.10 -7.52 3.17
N LEU A 117 2.83 -7.20 3.38
CA LEU A 117 1.73 -7.64 2.53
C LEU A 117 1.69 -6.97 1.15
N PHE A 118 2.07 -5.69 1.02
CA PHE A 118 2.22 -5.03 -0.29
C PHE A 118 3.35 -5.67 -1.12
N ALA A 119 4.46 -6.05 -0.47
CA ALA A 119 5.54 -6.78 -1.14
C ALA A 119 5.07 -8.17 -1.61
N MET A 120 4.33 -8.91 -0.77
CA MET A 120 3.74 -10.20 -1.17
C MET A 120 2.71 -10.05 -2.29
N ALA A 121 1.82 -9.05 -2.22
CA ALA A 121 0.86 -8.74 -3.28
C ALA A 121 1.56 -8.50 -4.63
N CYS A 122 2.66 -7.73 -4.63
CA CYS A 122 3.48 -7.55 -5.82
C CYS A 122 4.09 -8.88 -6.32
N ALA A 123 4.66 -9.69 -5.43
CA ALA A 123 5.24 -10.99 -5.77
C ALA A 123 4.22 -12.06 -6.23
N LEU A 124 2.93 -11.77 -6.03
CA LEU A 124 1.76 -12.55 -6.48
C LEU A 124 1.02 -11.88 -7.66
N GLY A 125 1.69 -10.97 -8.39
CA GLY A 125 1.18 -10.37 -9.62
C GLY A 125 0.19 -9.21 -9.46
N LYS A 126 -0.19 -8.84 -8.22
CA LYS A 126 -1.05 -7.67 -7.99
C LYS A 126 -0.23 -6.38 -8.14
N ALA A 127 -0.32 -5.79 -9.33
CA ALA A 127 0.37 -4.56 -9.75
C ALA A 127 0.33 -3.43 -8.69
N SER A 128 -0.83 -3.18 -8.09
CA SER A 128 -1.02 -2.13 -7.06
C SER A 128 -0.19 -2.38 -5.80
N GLY A 129 0.14 -3.64 -5.46
CA GLY A 129 1.07 -3.95 -4.37
C GLY A 129 2.48 -3.43 -4.65
N CYS A 130 2.93 -3.50 -5.91
CA CYS A 130 4.21 -2.92 -6.34
C CYS A 130 4.20 -1.40 -6.23
N THR A 131 3.08 -0.76 -6.62
CA THR A 131 2.88 0.70 -6.47
C THR A 131 2.95 1.12 -5.01
N ASN A 132 2.16 0.49 -4.12
CA ASN A 132 2.11 0.86 -2.70
C ASN A 132 3.46 0.64 -2.00
N ARG A 133 4.11 -0.52 -2.22
CA ARG A 133 5.43 -0.82 -1.62
C ARG A 133 6.50 0.18 -2.08
N ALA A 134 6.53 0.51 -3.38
CA ALA A 134 7.46 1.51 -3.92
C ALA A 134 7.13 2.96 -3.50
N ALA A 135 5.85 3.29 -3.31
CA ALA A 135 5.45 4.61 -2.82
C ALA A 135 5.87 4.82 -1.35
N HIS A 136 5.78 3.79 -0.50
CA HIS A 136 6.29 3.85 0.87
C HIS A 136 7.80 4.08 0.89
N MET A 137 8.58 3.26 0.15
CA MET A 137 10.05 3.43 -0.01
C MET A 137 10.50 4.83 -0.45
N ARG A 138 9.61 5.63 -1.05
CA ARG A 138 9.89 6.99 -1.53
C ARG A 138 9.39 8.08 -0.58
N ASN A 139 8.22 7.90 0.01
CA ASN A 139 7.52 8.94 0.76
C ASN A 139 7.73 8.84 2.29
N ALA A 140 7.96 7.63 2.81
CA ALA A 140 8.03 7.30 4.23
C ALA A 140 8.84 6.01 4.41
N ALA A 141 10.17 6.11 4.37
CA ALA A 141 11.06 4.99 4.64
C ALA A 141 11.27 4.89 6.16
N GLU A 142 10.42 4.10 6.82
CA GLU A 142 10.39 3.97 8.28
C GLU A 142 11.59 3.16 8.84
N GLU A 143 11.95 3.44 10.09
CA GLU A 143 13.02 2.70 10.80
C GLU A 143 12.66 1.20 10.92
N GLY A 144 13.56 0.34 10.45
CA GLY A 144 13.34 -1.10 10.39
C GLY A 144 12.65 -1.60 9.12
N ASP A 145 12.38 -0.75 8.12
CA ASP A 145 12.06 -1.22 6.77
C ASP A 145 13.26 -2.04 6.23
N PRO A 146 13.08 -3.29 5.79
CA PRO A 146 14.20 -4.10 5.29
C PRO A 146 14.93 -3.53 4.06
N LEU A 147 14.38 -2.50 3.41
CA LEU A 147 14.97 -1.76 2.28
C LEU A 147 15.55 -0.39 2.67
N GLU A 148 15.49 0.03 3.94
CA GLU A 148 16.06 1.29 4.47
C GLU A 148 17.54 1.49 4.07
N ARG A 149 18.28 0.39 3.93
CA ARG A 149 19.74 0.35 3.69
C ARG A 149 20.13 0.45 2.22
N LEU A 150 19.16 0.55 1.31
CA LEU A 150 19.44 0.85 -0.09
C LEU A 150 19.94 2.29 -0.19
N SER A 151 21.09 2.50 -0.82
CA SER A 151 21.52 3.86 -1.21
C SER A 151 20.43 4.54 -2.03
N ALA A 152 20.24 5.86 -1.88
CA ALA A 152 19.14 6.60 -2.53
C ALA A 152 18.99 6.25 -4.03
N LYS A 153 20.10 6.29 -4.78
CA LYS A 153 20.16 5.91 -6.20
C LYS A 153 19.68 4.47 -6.47
N ALA A 154 19.85 3.53 -5.55
CA ALA A 154 19.34 2.16 -5.65
C ALA A 154 17.85 2.07 -5.29
N SER A 155 17.41 2.77 -4.25
CA SER A 155 15.99 2.88 -3.88
C SER A 155 15.18 3.49 -5.03
N GLU A 156 15.61 4.63 -5.59
CA GLU A 156 14.98 5.27 -6.76
C GLU A 156 14.89 4.33 -7.98
N ARG A 157 15.96 3.58 -8.31
CA ARG A 157 15.94 2.59 -9.41
C ARG A 157 14.95 1.46 -9.14
N CYS A 158 14.81 1.05 -7.88
CA CYS A 158 13.82 0.07 -7.49
C CYS A 158 12.39 0.61 -7.63
N GLN A 159 12.14 1.80 -7.10
CA GLN A 159 10.84 2.48 -7.14
C GLN A 159 10.36 2.68 -8.59
N SER A 160 11.19 3.32 -9.42
CA SER A 160 10.86 3.63 -10.83
C SER A 160 10.64 2.38 -11.69
N ARG A 161 11.39 1.29 -11.47
CA ARG A 161 11.09 -0.01 -12.09
C ARG A 161 9.75 -0.60 -11.62
N SER A 162 9.43 -0.46 -10.33
CA SER A 162 8.19 -0.98 -9.74
C SER A 162 6.96 -0.21 -10.27
N PHE A 163 7.06 1.13 -10.33
CA PHE A 163 6.06 1.99 -10.96
C PHE A 163 5.90 1.70 -12.46
N LYS A 164 6.99 1.37 -13.17
CA LYS A 164 6.92 0.91 -14.57
C LYS A 164 6.10 -0.37 -14.71
N ILE A 165 6.44 -1.41 -13.95
CA ILE A 165 5.72 -2.70 -13.97
C ILE A 165 4.23 -2.49 -13.68
N ALA A 166 3.91 -1.74 -12.62
CA ALA A 166 2.53 -1.46 -12.27
C ALA A 166 1.79 -0.66 -13.36
N CYS A 167 2.42 0.36 -13.92
CA CYS A 167 1.85 1.13 -15.04
C CYS A 167 1.65 0.29 -16.30
N ASP A 168 2.58 -0.61 -16.64
CA ASP A 168 2.44 -1.53 -17.77
C ASP A 168 1.25 -2.48 -17.56
N LYS A 169 1.07 -2.97 -16.32
CA LYS A 169 -0.11 -3.72 -15.84
C LYS A 169 -1.33 -2.86 -15.52
N ASN A 170 -1.39 -1.64 -16.07
CA ASN A 170 -2.55 -0.75 -16.04
C ASN A 170 -2.99 -0.25 -14.65
N ASP A 171 -2.10 -0.21 -13.66
CA ASP A 171 -2.33 0.46 -12.37
C ASP A 171 -2.27 2.00 -12.54
N PRO A 172 -3.34 2.75 -12.23
CA PRO A 172 -3.36 4.20 -12.43
C PRO A 172 -2.30 4.93 -11.60
N TRP A 173 -2.15 4.58 -10.32
CA TRP A 173 -1.14 5.18 -9.44
C TRP A 173 0.29 4.84 -9.89
N GLY A 174 0.55 3.62 -10.35
CA GLY A 174 1.82 3.24 -10.97
C GLY A 174 2.16 4.15 -12.16
N CYS A 175 1.19 4.48 -13.01
CA CYS A 175 1.39 5.43 -14.11
C CYS A 175 1.59 6.88 -13.64
N ALA A 176 0.90 7.32 -12.60
CA ALA A 176 1.12 8.64 -12.00
C ALA A 176 2.54 8.76 -11.39
N MET A 177 2.97 7.77 -10.63
CA MET A 177 4.29 7.76 -9.98
C MET A 177 5.44 7.58 -10.98
N LEU A 178 5.26 6.78 -12.05
CA LEU A 178 6.19 6.74 -13.19
C LEU A 178 6.28 8.10 -13.90
N GLY A 179 5.16 8.85 -13.97
CA GLY A 179 5.12 10.22 -14.46
C GLY A 179 6.02 11.16 -13.65
N GLN A 180 5.91 11.08 -12.32
CA GLN A 180 6.72 11.85 -11.39
C GLN A 180 8.21 11.48 -11.48
N ALA A 181 8.53 10.19 -11.51
CA ALA A 181 9.90 9.71 -11.64
C ALA A 181 10.58 10.22 -12.93
N HIS A 182 9.86 10.25 -14.06
CA HIS A 182 10.36 10.87 -15.30
C HIS A 182 10.40 12.40 -15.28
N HIS A 183 9.57 13.08 -14.49
CA HIS A 183 9.65 14.54 -14.35
C HIS A 183 10.86 14.96 -13.51
N ASN A 184 11.14 14.23 -12.43
CA ASN A 184 12.22 14.55 -11.49
C ASN A 184 13.58 13.96 -11.91
N GLY A 185 13.59 12.76 -12.48
CA GLY A 185 14.81 11.98 -12.75
C GLY A 185 15.10 10.90 -11.71
N GLU A 186 14.11 10.52 -10.89
CA GLU A 186 14.21 9.52 -9.82
C GLU A 186 14.49 8.14 -10.42
N GLY A 187 15.76 7.69 -10.40
CA GLY A 187 16.17 6.36 -10.89
C GLY A 187 16.09 6.14 -12.41
N VAL A 188 15.45 7.05 -13.16
CA VAL A 188 15.28 7.03 -14.62
C VAL A 188 15.72 8.35 -15.25
N LYS A 189 16.01 8.35 -16.56
CA LYS A 189 16.34 9.59 -17.28
C LYS A 189 15.15 10.58 -17.22
N LYS A 190 15.43 11.79 -16.72
CA LYS A 190 14.50 12.93 -16.72
C LYS A 190 14.02 13.22 -18.15
N SER A 191 12.71 13.27 -18.35
CA SER A 191 12.05 13.48 -19.64
C SER A 191 10.60 13.93 -19.46
N VAL A 192 10.35 15.22 -19.71
CA VAL A 192 9.00 15.80 -19.75
C VAL A 192 8.08 15.03 -20.71
N ALA A 193 8.62 14.55 -21.84
CA ALA A 193 7.86 13.79 -22.83
C ALA A 193 7.40 12.40 -22.33
N LEU A 194 8.23 11.69 -21.54
CA LEU A 194 7.81 10.44 -20.90
C LEU A 194 6.84 10.71 -19.76
N ALA A 195 7.14 11.69 -18.90
CA ALA A 195 6.29 12.08 -17.78
C ALA A 195 4.86 12.43 -18.23
N ARG A 196 4.71 13.31 -19.24
CA ARG A 196 3.39 13.66 -19.82
C ARG A 196 2.67 12.45 -20.43
N ARG A 197 3.38 11.44 -20.95
CA ARG A 197 2.75 10.20 -21.45
C ARG A 197 2.21 9.33 -20.31
N SER A 198 2.96 9.16 -19.22
CA SER A 198 2.55 8.34 -18.07
C SER A 198 1.38 8.97 -17.30
N TYR A 199 1.44 10.28 -17.02
CA TYR A 199 0.31 11.03 -16.44
C TYR A 199 -0.96 10.94 -17.30
N ARG A 200 -0.83 11.10 -18.63
CA ARG A 200 -1.95 10.89 -19.56
C ARG A 200 -2.44 9.44 -19.61
N LYS A 201 -1.60 8.43 -19.31
CA LYS A 201 -2.05 7.03 -19.19
C LYS A 201 -2.87 6.86 -17.91
N SER A 202 -2.43 7.37 -16.77
CA SER A 202 -3.20 7.35 -15.51
C SER A 202 -4.65 7.82 -15.73
N CYS A 203 -4.85 8.99 -16.33
CA CYS A 203 -6.18 9.54 -16.61
C CYS A 203 -6.99 8.83 -17.71
N ARG A 204 -6.38 7.94 -18.51
CA ARG A 204 -7.12 7.09 -19.46
C ARG A 204 -7.51 5.73 -18.88
N LEU A 205 -6.85 5.32 -17.79
CA LEU A 205 -7.18 4.10 -17.07
C LEU A 205 -8.40 4.33 -16.17
N ASP A 206 -8.41 5.45 -15.46
CA ASP A 206 -9.57 5.92 -14.71
C ASP A 206 -9.56 7.47 -14.67
N PRO A 207 -10.55 8.16 -15.26
CA PRO A 207 -10.64 9.62 -15.24
C PRO A 207 -11.09 10.22 -13.90
N GLU A 208 -11.77 9.46 -13.05
CA GLU A 208 -12.42 9.96 -11.82
C GLU A 208 -11.66 9.56 -10.54
N PHE A 209 -10.75 8.60 -10.65
CA PHE A 209 -9.89 8.17 -9.55
C PHE A 209 -8.76 9.19 -9.26
N ALA A 210 -8.40 9.32 -7.97
CA ALA A 210 -7.47 10.34 -7.47
C ALA A 210 -6.06 10.34 -8.12
N ALA A 211 -5.63 9.21 -8.70
CA ALA A 211 -4.40 9.14 -9.50
C ALA A 211 -4.44 10.05 -10.73
N CYS A 212 -5.62 10.23 -11.33
CA CYS A 212 -5.83 11.20 -12.40
C CYS A 212 -5.78 12.64 -11.88
N ASP A 213 -6.33 12.96 -10.71
CA ASP A 213 -6.25 14.33 -10.18
C ASP A 213 -4.84 14.73 -9.73
N PHE A 214 -4.04 13.78 -9.25
CA PHE A 214 -2.60 13.97 -9.13
C PHE A 214 -1.96 14.26 -10.49
N SER A 215 -2.27 13.44 -11.50
CA SER A 215 -1.74 13.56 -12.86
C SER A 215 -2.17 14.85 -13.57
N ARG A 216 -3.41 15.34 -13.37
CA ARG A 216 -3.95 16.61 -13.89
C ARG A 216 -3.14 17.78 -13.33
N ARG A 217 -2.97 17.84 -12.00
CA ARG A 217 -2.19 18.89 -11.32
C ARG A 217 -0.73 18.90 -11.76
N ALA A 218 -0.09 17.74 -11.87
CA ALA A 218 1.26 17.63 -12.41
C ALA A 218 1.33 18.09 -13.88
N LEU A 219 0.38 17.71 -14.73
CA LEU A 219 0.33 18.14 -16.14
C LEU A 219 0.15 19.66 -16.32
N THR A 220 -0.37 20.38 -15.31
CA THR A 220 -0.47 21.85 -15.31
C THR A 220 0.77 22.58 -14.77
N SER A 221 1.75 21.86 -14.20
CA SER A 221 2.96 22.44 -13.59
C SER A 221 4.26 21.97 -14.27
N MET A 222 4.25 21.80 -15.61
CA MET A 222 5.28 21.09 -16.40
C MET A 222 5.66 21.75 -17.72
#